data_AF-A0A5J4L3R7-F1
#
_entry.id   AF-A0A5J4L3R7-F1
#
_cell.length_a   1.000
_cell.length_b   1.000
_cell.length_c   1.000
_cell.angle_alpha   90.00
_cell.angle_beta   90.00
_cell.angle_gamma   90.00
#
_symmetry.space_group_name_H-M   'P 1'
#
loop_
_entity.id
_entity.type
_entity.pdbx_description
1 polymer ?
#
loop_
_entity_poly.entity_id
_entity_poly.type
_entity_poly.pdbx_seq_one_letter_code
_entity_poly.pdbx_strand_id
1 'polypeptide(L)'
;MRIFQSRQLFPDALSTLQELQRRSFQLGMVTNRYWGGAPFQEDLQLLGMVDYFEPAKTIVSADEHIRKPNPHIFTRALAACQVDKSMAIMIGDSLIADVAGAQQLSMFAVWKPARYEEVSQYLTTSEGMTVTEYNHRQLALLKDHGTIEAPPIPAKNQKSTHLQHFATGLIRPQLIINNVSELLDWL
;
A
#
# COMPACT_ATOMS: atom_id res chain seq x y z
N MET A 1 -7.29 17.87 -13.59
CA MET A 1 -8.41 16.94 -13.29
C MET A 1 -8.44 16.75 -11.78
N ARG A 2 -9.49 17.21 -11.09
CA ARG A 2 -9.66 17.03 -9.62
C ARG A 2 -10.09 15.57 -9.34
N ILE A 3 -9.66 14.99 -8.22
CA ILE A 3 -9.90 13.57 -7.92
C ILE A 3 -11.39 13.30 -7.72
N PHE A 4 -12.10 14.17 -7.01
CA PHE A 4 -13.50 13.98 -6.63
C PHE A 4 -14.47 13.81 -7.82
N GLN A 5 -14.16 14.39 -8.99
CA GLN A 5 -15.01 14.23 -10.17
C GLN A 5 -14.79 12.90 -10.92
N SER A 6 -13.81 12.10 -10.52
CA SER A 6 -13.43 10.87 -11.26
C SER A 6 -13.11 9.65 -10.39
N ARG A 7 -13.09 9.78 -9.05
CA ARG A 7 -12.77 8.67 -8.14
C ARG A 7 -13.63 8.73 -6.89
N GLN A 8 -14.40 7.67 -6.68
CA GLN A 8 -15.17 7.43 -5.46
C GLN A 8 -14.32 6.69 -4.43
N LEU A 9 -14.64 6.85 -3.15
CA LEU A 9 -14.08 6.01 -2.10
C LEU A 9 -14.55 4.56 -2.28
N PHE A 10 -13.71 3.61 -1.85
CA PHE A 10 -14.19 2.26 -1.63
C PHE A 10 -15.30 2.30 -0.55
N PRO A 11 -16.37 1.50 -0.68
CA PRO A 11 -17.51 1.54 0.24
C PRO A 11 -17.13 1.37 1.72
N ASP A 12 -16.04 0.66 1.99
CA ASP A 12 -15.54 0.31 3.31
C ASP A 12 -14.36 1.17 3.78
N ALA A 13 -13.94 2.18 3.00
CA ALA A 13 -12.76 2.98 3.33
C ALA A 13 -12.94 3.77 4.63
N LEU A 14 -14.03 4.54 4.77
CA LEU A 14 -14.24 5.41 5.93
C LEU A 14 -14.45 4.61 7.23
N SER A 15 -15.26 3.55 7.18
CA SER A 15 -15.48 2.67 8.34
C SER A 15 -14.19 1.99 8.78
N THR A 16 -13.32 1.59 7.83
CA THR A 16 -12.03 1.00 8.17
C THR A 16 -11.09 2.01 8.81
N LEU A 17 -11.00 3.25 8.28
CA LEU A 17 -10.17 4.31 8.87
C LEU A 17 -10.64 4.67 10.29
N GLN A 18 -11.96 4.73 10.50
CA GLN A 18 -12.55 4.94 11.82
C GLN A 18 -12.18 3.83 12.80
N GLU A 19 -12.25 2.57 12.37
CA GLU A 19 -11.88 1.43 13.21
C GLU A 19 -10.38 1.41 13.53
N LEU A 20 -9.52 1.76 12.57
CA LEU A 20 -8.09 1.90 12.79
C LEU A 20 -7.76 2.99 13.83
N GLN A 21 -8.42 4.15 13.74
CA GLN A 21 -8.29 5.20 14.77
C GLN A 21 -8.79 4.71 16.12
N ARG A 22 -9.92 3.99 16.18
CA ARG A 22 -10.46 3.42 17.43
C ARG A 22 -9.47 2.44 18.07
N ARG A 23 -8.72 1.69 17.25
CA ARG A 23 -7.62 0.80 17.68
C ARG A 23 -6.30 1.55 17.93
N SER A 24 -6.29 2.87 17.91
CA SER A 24 -5.14 3.74 18.18
C SER A 24 -3.99 3.62 17.16
N PHE A 25 -4.28 3.20 15.92
CA PHE A 25 -3.29 3.27 14.84
C PHE A 25 -3.05 4.71 14.42
N GLN A 26 -1.78 5.04 14.16
CA GLN A 26 -1.42 6.26 13.46
C GLN A 26 -1.63 6.09 11.95
N LEU A 27 -2.28 7.07 11.34
CA LEU A 27 -2.58 7.07 9.91
C LEU A 27 -1.73 8.13 9.19
N GLY A 28 -1.03 7.69 8.14
CA GLY A 28 -0.25 8.55 7.26
C GLY A 28 -0.53 8.24 5.79
N MET A 29 -0.27 9.21 4.91
CA MET A 29 -0.46 9.04 3.47
C MET A 29 0.86 9.21 2.73
N VAL A 30 1.09 8.37 1.73
CA VAL A 30 2.19 8.52 0.77
C VAL A 30 1.60 8.45 -0.63
N THR A 31 1.61 9.55 -1.37
CA THR A 31 0.91 9.63 -2.66
C THR A 31 1.79 10.19 -3.78
N ASN A 32 1.71 9.53 -4.93
CA ASN A 32 2.40 9.92 -6.16
C ASN A 32 1.48 10.86 -6.97
N ARG A 33 1.73 12.16 -6.95
CA ARG A 33 0.88 13.16 -7.63
C ARG A 33 1.67 14.07 -8.57
N TYR A 34 0.99 14.64 -9.55
CA TYR A 34 1.55 15.67 -10.44
C TYR A 34 1.48 17.06 -9.82
N TRP A 35 0.49 17.30 -8.97
CA TRP A 35 0.24 18.57 -8.29
C TRP A 35 0.47 18.43 -6.79
N GLY A 36 0.84 19.53 -6.15
CA GLY A 36 1.25 19.58 -4.74
C GLY A 36 0.15 19.27 -3.73
N GLY A 37 0.49 19.46 -2.45
CA GLY A 37 -0.29 19.04 -1.29
C GLY A 37 -1.55 19.85 -1.04
N ALA A 38 -1.56 21.16 -1.31
CA ALA A 38 -2.76 21.99 -1.10
C ALA A 38 -3.99 21.48 -1.90
N PRO A 39 -3.89 21.22 -3.22
CA PRO A 39 -4.97 20.56 -3.94
C PRO A 39 -5.33 19.17 -3.41
N PHE A 40 -4.42 18.47 -2.72
CA PHE A 40 -4.74 17.14 -2.15
C PHE A 40 -5.58 17.26 -0.91
N GLN A 41 -5.25 18.23 -0.06
CA GLN A 41 -6.03 18.52 1.13
C GLN A 41 -7.47 18.92 0.78
N GLU A 42 -7.67 19.69 -0.29
CA GLU A 42 -9.01 19.95 -0.84
C GLU A 42 -9.72 18.66 -1.27
N ASP A 43 -9.04 17.74 -1.98
CA ASP A 43 -9.62 16.45 -2.37
C ASP A 43 -10.02 15.62 -1.14
N LEU A 44 -9.17 15.56 -0.10
CA LEU A 44 -9.43 14.82 1.14
C LEU A 44 -10.62 15.41 1.91
N GLN A 45 -10.74 16.74 1.96
CA GLN A 45 -11.88 17.41 2.59
C GLN A 45 -13.19 17.05 1.89
N LEU A 46 -13.22 17.10 0.56
CA LEU A 46 -14.42 16.75 -0.23
C LEU A 46 -14.81 15.27 -0.07
N LEU A 47 -13.84 14.39 0.15
CA LEU A 47 -14.05 12.96 0.38
C LEU A 47 -14.36 12.62 1.85
N GLY A 48 -14.38 13.59 2.77
CA GLY A 48 -14.57 13.34 4.20
C GLY A 48 -13.41 12.59 4.86
N MET A 49 -12.20 12.72 4.30
CA MET A 49 -10.99 12.01 4.77
C MET A 49 -10.06 12.88 5.62
N VAL A 50 -10.28 14.19 5.66
CA VAL A 50 -9.38 15.15 6.32
C VAL A 50 -9.20 14.89 7.82
N ASP A 51 -10.24 14.38 8.49
CA ASP A 51 -10.21 14.08 9.92
C ASP A 51 -9.42 12.79 10.25
N TYR A 52 -9.08 11.99 9.24
CA TYR A 52 -8.31 10.76 9.41
C TYR A 52 -6.82 10.94 9.21
N PHE A 53 -6.42 11.92 8.39
CA PHE A 53 -5.04 12.11 7.97
C PHE A 53 -4.57 13.53 8.29
N GLU A 54 -3.73 13.65 9.31
CA GLU A 54 -3.10 14.92 9.64
C GLU A 54 -2.27 15.44 8.45
N PRO A 55 -2.36 16.75 8.10
CA PRO A 55 -1.59 17.31 6.99
C PRO A 55 -0.07 17.06 7.11
N ALA A 56 0.46 17.09 8.33
CA ALA A 56 1.88 16.82 8.60
C ALA A 56 2.29 15.36 8.28
N LYS A 57 1.34 14.41 8.29
CA LYS A 57 1.54 12.98 7.99
C LYS A 57 1.15 12.62 6.55
N THR A 58 0.89 13.63 5.72
CA THR A 58 0.50 13.48 4.31
C THR A 58 1.65 13.83 3.39
N ILE A 59 2.37 12.81 2.92
CA ILE A 59 3.56 12.96 2.07
C ILE A 59 3.15 12.90 0.59
N VAL A 60 3.25 14.04 -0.08
CA VAL A 60 2.89 14.19 -1.50
C VAL A 60 4.16 14.30 -2.34
N SER A 61 4.33 13.39 -3.29
CA SER A 61 5.55 13.31 -4.09
C SER A 61 5.91 14.57 -4.88
N ALA A 62 4.90 15.38 -5.22
CA ALA A 62 5.09 16.61 -5.96
C ALA A 62 5.77 17.68 -5.10
N ASP A 63 5.44 17.72 -3.79
CA ASP A 63 6.05 18.63 -2.83
C ASP A 63 7.44 18.14 -2.41
N GLU A 64 7.61 16.83 -2.26
CA GLU A 64 8.89 16.23 -1.86
C GLU A 64 9.90 16.12 -3.02
N HIS A 65 9.46 16.32 -4.28
CA HIS A 65 10.24 16.04 -5.49
C HIS A 65 10.81 14.61 -5.59
N ILE A 66 10.26 13.68 -4.79
CA ILE A 66 10.65 12.28 -4.72
C ILE A 66 9.35 11.46 -4.82
N ARG A 67 9.34 10.44 -5.68
CA ARG A 67 8.17 9.57 -5.92
C ARG A 67 8.45 8.15 -5.45
N LYS A 68 7.41 7.45 -5.00
CA LYS A 68 7.42 5.98 -4.91
C LYS A 68 7.80 5.39 -6.28
N PRO A 69 8.65 4.33 -6.35
CA PRO A 69 9.10 3.47 -5.24
C PRO A 69 10.38 3.93 -4.51
N ASN A 70 10.83 5.19 -4.67
CA ASN A 70 12.05 5.62 -3.97
C ASN A 70 11.87 5.51 -2.44
N PRO A 71 12.73 4.78 -1.71
CA PRO A 71 12.59 4.52 -0.28
C PRO A 71 12.54 5.80 0.59
N HIS A 72 13.13 6.90 0.13
CA HIS A 72 13.17 8.15 0.89
C HIS A 72 11.77 8.70 1.17
N ILE A 73 10.80 8.54 0.26
CA ILE A 73 9.43 9.06 0.48
C ILE A 73 8.73 8.32 1.63
N PHE A 74 9.00 7.03 1.80
CA PHE A 74 8.47 6.23 2.91
C PHE A 74 9.18 6.60 4.22
N THR A 75 10.50 6.83 4.18
CA THR A 75 11.26 7.31 5.35
C THR A 75 10.72 8.63 5.87
N ARG A 76 10.31 9.54 4.97
CA ARG A 76 9.67 10.82 5.33
C ARG A 76 8.33 10.60 6.02
N ALA A 77 7.52 9.66 5.54
CA ALA A 77 6.25 9.32 6.15
C ALA A 77 6.42 8.70 7.54
N LEU A 78 7.36 7.76 7.69
CA LEU A 78 7.72 7.16 8.98
C LEU A 78 8.16 8.21 9.99
N ALA A 79 9.02 9.15 9.57
CA ALA A 79 9.48 10.25 10.42
C ALA A 79 8.33 11.19 10.83
N ALA A 80 7.43 11.53 9.90
CA ALA A 80 6.26 12.36 10.20
C ALA A 80 5.29 11.67 11.19
N CYS A 81 5.15 10.34 11.09
CA CYS A 81 4.38 9.53 12.02
C CYS A 81 5.16 9.14 13.29
N GLN A 82 6.45 9.48 13.39
CA GLN A 82 7.33 9.11 14.50
C GLN A 82 7.27 7.61 14.85
N VAL A 83 7.28 6.76 13.81
CA VAL A 83 7.17 5.30 13.94
C VAL A 83 8.34 4.61 13.26
N ASP A 84 8.82 3.52 13.86
CA ASP A 84 9.81 2.66 13.21
C ASP A 84 9.16 1.88 12.05
N LYS A 85 9.94 1.63 11.00
CA LYS A 85 9.52 0.81 9.85
C LYS A 85 9.00 -0.58 10.23
N SER A 86 9.50 -1.20 11.31
CA SER A 86 9.04 -2.50 11.79
C SER A 86 7.65 -2.45 12.45
N MET A 87 7.18 -1.24 12.79
CA MET A 87 5.89 -0.99 13.43
C MET A 87 4.90 -0.31 12.46
N ALA A 88 5.21 -0.33 11.16
CA ALA A 88 4.43 0.33 10.13
C ALA A 88 4.06 -0.63 8.99
N ILE A 89 2.85 -0.44 8.46
CA ILE A 89 2.32 -1.21 7.34
C ILE A 89 2.06 -0.25 6.18
N MET A 90 2.66 -0.52 5.02
CA MET A 90 2.32 0.17 3.77
C MET A 90 1.20 -0.57 3.06
N ILE A 91 0.16 0.15 2.65
CA ILE A 91 -0.98 -0.39 1.91
C ILE A 91 -1.13 0.40 0.62
N GLY A 92 -1.22 -0.29 -0.52
CA GLY A 92 -1.39 0.37 -1.81
C GLY A 92 -1.80 -0.56 -2.94
N ASP A 93 -2.13 0.03 -4.09
CA ASP A 93 -2.61 -0.66 -5.28
C ASP A 93 -1.48 -1.03 -6.25
N SER A 94 -0.37 -0.30 -6.20
CA SER A 94 0.78 -0.53 -7.07
C SER A 94 1.75 -1.52 -6.46
N LEU A 95 1.86 -2.70 -7.10
CA LEU A 95 2.83 -3.72 -6.68
C LEU A 95 4.28 -3.20 -6.72
N ILE A 96 4.61 -2.31 -7.68
CA ILE A 96 5.96 -1.74 -7.77
C ILE A 96 6.08 -0.52 -6.84
N ALA A 97 5.20 0.46 -7.01
CA ALA A 97 5.38 1.74 -6.32
C ALA A 97 5.19 1.59 -4.81
N ASP A 98 4.17 0.84 -4.37
CA ASP A 98 3.80 0.74 -2.96
C ASP A 98 4.47 -0.44 -2.30
N VAL A 99 4.27 -1.65 -2.83
CA VAL A 99 4.72 -2.89 -2.20
C VAL A 99 6.23 -3.03 -2.28
N ALA A 100 6.79 -3.12 -3.49
CA ALA A 100 8.25 -3.23 -3.65
C ALA A 100 9.00 -2.02 -3.09
N GLY A 101 8.41 -0.81 -3.20
CA GLY A 101 8.97 0.41 -2.62
C GLY A 101 9.10 0.36 -1.10
N ALA A 102 8.05 -0.09 -0.40
CA ALA A 102 8.08 -0.26 1.06
C ALA A 102 9.01 -1.41 1.49
N GLN A 103 9.06 -2.49 0.72
CA GLN A 103 9.94 -3.62 0.96
C GLN A 103 11.43 -3.27 0.84
N GLN A 104 11.80 -2.22 0.10
CA GLN A 104 13.19 -1.69 0.13
C GLN A 104 13.63 -1.26 1.53
N LEU A 105 12.67 -0.87 2.38
CA LEU A 105 12.93 -0.54 3.77
C LEU A 105 12.70 -1.72 4.72
N SER A 106 12.29 -2.89 4.23
CA SER A 106 11.79 -4.00 5.05
C SER A 106 10.52 -3.68 5.83
N MET A 107 9.71 -2.73 5.34
CA MET A 107 8.36 -2.50 5.88
C MET A 107 7.42 -3.63 5.50
N PHE A 108 6.44 -3.91 6.35
CA PHE A 108 5.36 -4.82 6.01
C PHE A 108 4.48 -4.19 4.93
N ALA A 109 4.25 -4.89 3.82
CA ALA A 109 3.53 -4.35 2.67
C ALA A 109 2.29 -5.20 2.30
N VAL A 110 1.14 -4.52 2.24
CA VAL A 110 -0.15 -5.08 1.84
C VAL A 110 -0.51 -4.58 0.45
N TRP A 111 -0.89 -5.51 -0.42
CA TRP A 111 -1.33 -5.20 -1.78
C TRP A 111 -2.84 -5.26 -1.90
N LYS A 112 -3.46 -4.17 -2.35
CA LYS A 112 -4.86 -4.11 -2.78
C LYS A 112 -4.91 -4.00 -4.31
N PRO A 113 -4.79 -5.10 -5.06
CA PRO A 113 -4.78 -5.07 -6.52
C PRO A 113 -6.04 -4.40 -7.09
N ALA A 114 -5.86 -3.58 -8.14
CA ALA A 114 -6.99 -3.01 -8.88
C ALA A 114 -7.84 -4.07 -9.62
N ARG A 115 -7.25 -5.25 -9.87
CA ARG A 115 -7.90 -6.42 -10.49
C ARG A 115 -7.71 -7.63 -9.60
N TYR A 116 -8.36 -7.61 -8.43
CA TYR A 116 -8.22 -8.66 -7.41
C TYR A 116 -8.58 -10.05 -7.95
N GLU A 117 -9.62 -10.12 -8.77
CA GLU A 117 -10.16 -11.34 -9.36
C GLU A 117 -9.13 -12.03 -10.27
N GLU A 118 -8.35 -11.26 -11.03
CA GLU A 118 -7.27 -11.82 -11.86
C GLU A 118 -6.16 -12.45 -10.99
N VAL A 119 -5.81 -11.81 -9.87
CA VAL A 119 -4.80 -12.30 -8.92
C VAL A 119 -5.30 -13.55 -8.20
N SER A 120 -6.56 -13.54 -7.73
CA SER A 120 -7.20 -14.68 -7.07
C SER A 120 -7.30 -15.89 -8.01
N GLN A 121 -7.70 -15.65 -9.26
CA GLN A 121 -7.79 -16.69 -10.29
C GLN A 121 -6.40 -17.27 -10.60
N TYR A 122 -5.37 -16.43 -10.73
CA TYR A 122 -4.00 -16.88 -10.94
C TYR A 122 -3.51 -17.76 -9.78
N LEU A 123 -3.68 -17.33 -8.52
CA LEU A 123 -3.28 -18.13 -7.36
C LEU A 123 -3.98 -19.49 -7.35
N THR A 124 -5.28 -19.51 -7.64
CA THR A 124 -6.06 -20.75 -7.65
C THR A 124 -5.61 -21.69 -8.77
N THR A 125 -5.43 -21.18 -9.98
CA THR A 125 -5.18 -21.99 -11.18
C THR A 125 -3.71 -22.36 -11.38
N SER A 126 -2.80 -21.46 -11.04
CA SER A 126 -1.36 -21.60 -11.32
C SER A 126 -0.56 -22.02 -10.09
N GLU A 127 -0.97 -21.60 -8.89
CA GLU A 127 -0.29 -21.94 -7.63
C GLU A 127 -1.07 -22.93 -6.77
N GLY A 128 -2.32 -23.27 -7.14
CA GLY A 128 -3.13 -24.25 -6.43
C GLY A 128 -3.56 -23.80 -5.03
N MET A 129 -3.68 -22.49 -4.78
CA MET A 129 -4.05 -21.94 -3.48
C MET A 129 -4.98 -20.73 -3.59
N THR A 130 -5.75 -20.49 -2.54
CA THR A 130 -6.56 -19.30 -2.33
C THR A 130 -5.71 -18.11 -1.86
N VAL A 131 -6.27 -16.89 -1.92
CA VAL A 131 -5.62 -15.69 -1.35
C VAL A 131 -5.39 -15.83 0.16
N THR A 132 -6.34 -16.42 0.89
CA THR A 132 -6.20 -16.65 2.33
C THR A 132 -5.04 -17.61 2.64
N GLU A 133 -4.91 -18.70 1.90
CA GLU A 133 -3.79 -19.63 2.03
C GLU A 133 -2.45 -18.98 1.66
N TYR A 134 -2.45 -18.15 0.61
CA TYR A 134 -1.29 -17.34 0.24
C TYR A 134 -0.87 -16.42 1.40
N ASN A 135 -1.79 -15.66 1.99
CA ASN A 135 -1.53 -14.75 3.11
C ASN A 135 -0.96 -15.52 4.32
N HIS A 136 -1.58 -16.63 4.72
CA HIS A 136 -1.06 -17.47 5.81
C HIS A 136 0.36 -17.98 5.52
N ARG A 137 0.62 -18.42 4.28
CA ARG A 137 1.95 -18.87 3.87
C ARG A 137 2.99 -17.75 3.96
N GLN A 138 2.68 -16.54 3.48
CA GLN A 138 3.61 -15.41 3.56
C GLN A 138 3.92 -15.01 5.01
N LEU A 139 2.91 -15.00 5.89
CA LEU A 139 3.10 -14.73 7.31
C LEU A 139 3.93 -15.80 8.02
N ALA A 140 3.78 -17.09 7.65
CA ALA A 140 4.61 -18.16 8.19
C ALA A 140 6.08 -17.97 7.79
N LEU A 141 6.35 -17.70 6.50
CA LEU A 141 7.70 -17.44 6.00
C LEU A 141 8.37 -16.25 6.68
N LEU A 142 7.61 -15.18 6.96
CA LEU A 142 8.10 -14.02 7.71
C LEU A 142 8.57 -14.38 9.13
N LYS A 143 7.81 -15.22 9.83
CA LYS A 143 8.15 -15.67 11.19
C LYS A 143 9.42 -16.52 11.21
N ASP A 144 9.61 -17.35 10.20
CA ASP A 144 10.75 -18.28 10.12
C ASP A 144 12.04 -17.59 9.68
N HIS A 145 11.97 -16.59 8.80
CA HIS A 145 13.15 -15.95 8.19
C HIS A 145 13.45 -14.53 8.69
N GLY A 146 12.55 -13.92 9.48
CA GLY A 146 12.73 -12.63 10.16
C GLY A 146 12.71 -11.39 9.25
N THR A 147 13.15 -11.50 7.99
CA THR A 147 13.13 -10.41 7.01
C THR A 147 12.87 -10.94 5.61
N ILE A 148 12.21 -10.13 4.79
CA ILE A 148 12.07 -10.38 3.35
C ILE A 148 13.16 -9.60 2.65
N GLU A 149 13.96 -10.28 1.82
CA GLU A 149 14.91 -9.61 0.94
C GLU A 149 14.17 -8.61 0.05
N ALA A 150 14.70 -7.39 -0.02
CA ALA A 150 14.10 -6.34 -0.83
C ALA A 150 14.04 -6.79 -2.29
N PRO A 151 12.85 -6.78 -2.94
CA PRO A 151 12.75 -7.21 -4.33
C PRO A 151 13.48 -6.20 -5.22
N PRO A 152 14.06 -6.63 -6.35
CA PRO A 152 14.60 -5.70 -7.33
C PRO A 152 13.47 -4.83 -7.89
N ILE A 153 13.68 -3.51 -7.96
CA ILE A 153 12.73 -2.59 -8.60
C ILE A 153 12.95 -2.68 -10.13
N PRO A 154 11.93 -3.08 -10.90
CA PRO A 154 12.03 -3.12 -12.36
C PRO A 154 12.39 -1.75 -12.94
N ALA A 155 13.25 -1.72 -13.97
CA ALA A 155 13.57 -0.48 -14.66
C ALA A 155 12.30 0.11 -15.31
N LYS A 156 12.15 1.45 -15.30
CA LYS A 156 10.96 2.18 -15.80
C LYS A 156 10.50 1.81 -17.22
N ASN A 157 11.38 1.21 -18.03
CA ASN A 157 11.10 0.85 -19.42
C ASN A 157 10.56 -0.58 -19.59
N GLN A 158 10.47 -1.38 -18.52
CA GLN A 158 9.80 -2.68 -18.56
C GLN A 158 8.29 -2.48 -18.49
N LYS A 159 7.63 -2.61 -19.65
CA LYS A 159 6.16 -2.65 -19.75
C LYS A 159 5.66 -4.01 -19.30
N SER A 160 5.60 -4.24 -17.99
CA SER A 160 5.00 -5.43 -17.41
C SER A 160 3.82 -5.07 -16.52
N THR A 161 2.77 -5.89 -16.58
CA THR A 161 1.58 -5.71 -15.75
C THR A 161 1.89 -6.07 -14.29
N HIS A 162 1.09 -5.57 -13.35
CA HIS A 162 1.22 -5.97 -11.95
C HIS A 162 1.09 -7.49 -11.78
N LEU A 163 0.21 -8.14 -12.54
CA LEU A 163 0.07 -9.60 -12.52
C LEU A 163 1.33 -10.31 -13.01
N GLN A 164 2.02 -9.79 -14.05
CA GLN A 164 3.27 -10.39 -14.51
C GLN A 164 4.36 -10.33 -13.44
N HIS A 165 4.53 -9.20 -12.76
CA HIS A 165 5.51 -9.09 -11.67
C HIS A 165 5.19 -9.96 -10.46
N PHE A 166 3.90 -10.14 -10.17
CA PHE A 166 3.46 -11.08 -9.14
C PHE A 166 3.73 -12.52 -9.57
N ALA A 167 3.33 -12.90 -10.79
CA ALA A 167 3.41 -14.26 -11.31
C ALA A 167 4.84 -14.77 -11.52
N THR A 168 5.79 -13.89 -11.81
CA THR A 168 7.22 -14.27 -11.88
C THR A 168 7.84 -14.50 -10.51
N GLY A 169 7.11 -14.18 -9.43
CA GLY A 169 7.62 -14.24 -8.07
C GLY A 169 8.58 -13.10 -7.71
N LEU A 170 8.77 -12.13 -8.60
CA LEU A 170 9.72 -11.04 -8.41
C LEU A 170 9.35 -10.14 -7.23
N ILE A 171 8.05 -9.88 -7.06
CA ILE A 171 7.50 -9.08 -5.97
C ILE A 171 6.35 -9.86 -5.34
N ARG A 172 6.52 -10.24 -4.07
CA ARG A 172 5.49 -10.92 -3.27
C ARG A 172 5.10 -10.04 -2.08
N PRO A 173 3.86 -9.52 -2.02
CA PRO A 173 3.37 -8.80 -0.85
C PRO A 173 3.20 -9.73 0.34
N GLN A 174 3.15 -9.16 1.54
CA GLN A 174 2.96 -9.92 2.77
C GLN A 174 1.49 -10.32 2.94
N LEU A 175 0.58 -9.46 2.48
CA LEU A 175 -0.84 -9.73 2.39
C LEU A 175 -1.40 -9.22 1.06
N ILE A 176 -2.40 -9.91 0.55
CA ILE A 176 -3.27 -9.46 -0.53
C ILE A 176 -4.67 -9.32 0.06
N ILE A 177 -5.31 -8.18 -0.20
CA ILE A 177 -6.68 -7.88 0.25
C ILE A 177 -7.53 -7.41 -0.93
N ASN A 178 -8.83 -7.69 -0.91
CA ASN A 178 -9.77 -7.11 -1.86
C ASN A 178 -10.36 -5.81 -1.31
N ASN A 179 -10.96 -5.92 -0.12
CA ASN A 179 -11.56 -4.81 0.62
C ASN A 179 -10.55 -4.22 1.60
N VAL A 180 -10.66 -2.92 1.88
CA VAL A 180 -9.77 -2.26 2.85
C VAL A 180 -9.98 -2.83 4.25
N SER A 181 -11.23 -3.14 4.58
CA SER A 181 -11.68 -3.72 5.85
C SER A 181 -11.07 -5.07 6.18
N GLU A 182 -10.69 -5.88 5.19
CA GLU A 182 -10.00 -7.17 5.41
C GLU A 182 -8.68 -6.99 6.17
N LEU A 183 -8.05 -5.81 6.10
CA LEU A 183 -6.87 -5.49 6.90
C LEU A 183 -7.11 -5.74 8.40
N LEU A 184 -8.31 -5.43 8.90
CA LEU A 184 -8.65 -5.49 10.31
C LEU A 184 -8.61 -6.91 10.90
N ASP A 185 -8.68 -7.92 10.04
CA ASP A 185 -8.59 -9.34 10.40
C ASP A 185 -7.13 -9.79 10.60
N TRP A 186 -6.17 -8.99 10.13
CA TRP A 186 -4.73 -9.30 10.16
C TRP A 186 -3.92 -8.41 11.13
N LEU A 187 -4.58 -7.44 11.80
CA LEU A 187 -4.01 -6.51 12.78
C LEU A 187 -4.37 -6.93 14.21
#